data_AF-W0A8F1-F1
#
_entry.id   AF-W0A8F1-F1
#
_cell.length_a   1.000
_cell.length_b   1.000
_cell.length_c   1.000
_cell.angle_alpha   90.00
_cell.angle_beta   90.00
_cell.angle_gamma   90.00
#
_symmetry.space_group_name_H-M   'P 1'
#
loop_
_entity.id
_entity.type
_entity.pdbx_description
1 polymer ?
#
loop_
_entity_poly.entity_id
_entity_poly.type
_entity_poly.pdbx_seq_one_letter_code
_entity_poly.pdbx_strand_id
1 'polypeptide(L)'
;MRRLMNRTAALAGLSLLAGCSSTPPPAVAVRTVEVVREVQRPCPVTPPPRPAPLDRPLLADAAALAALLGARLAEWAGPGGYGERADAALMLCTGGR
;
A
#
# COMPACT_ATOMS: atom_id res chain seq x y z
N MET A 1 -38.68 -38.73 53.79
CA MET A 1 -38.89 -37.97 52.54
C MET A 1 -37.73 -37.02 52.14
N ARG A 2 -36.81 -36.62 53.04
CA ARG A 2 -35.70 -35.70 52.70
C ARG A 2 -34.56 -36.27 51.81
N ARG A 3 -34.45 -37.60 51.66
CA ARG A 3 -33.37 -38.25 50.88
C ARG A 3 -33.64 -38.37 49.37
N LEU A 4 -34.90 -38.28 48.92
CA LEU A 4 -35.24 -38.32 47.49
C LEU A 4 -34.99 -36.98 46.79
N MET A 5 -35.24 -35.86 47.48
CA MET A 5 -35.13 -34.50 46.90
C MET A 5 -33.68 -34.07 46.63
N ASN A 6 -32.71 -34.59 47.39
CA ASN A 6 -31.28 -34.35 47.14
C ASN A 6 -30.74 -35.09 45.91
N ARG A 7 -31.39 -36.19 45.48
CA ARG A 7 -30.95 -36.96 44.30
C ARG A 7 -31.45 -36.34 43.00
N THR A 8 -32.65 -35.75 43.00
CA THR A 8 -33.22 -35.07 41.83
C THR A 8 -32.52 -33.73 41.54
N ALA A 9 -32.10 -33.01 42.58
CA ALA A 9 -31.33 -31.77 42.43
C ALA A 9 -29.95 -32.01 41.78
N ALA A 10 -29.27 -33.11 42.12
CA ALA A 10 -27.99 -33.47 41.52
C ALA A 10 -28.11 -33.85 40.03
N LEU A 11 -29.20 -34.54 39.66
CA LEU A 11 -29.49 -34.92 38.27
C LEU A 11 -29.86 -33.72 37.38
N ALA A 12 -30.56 -32.72 37.92
CA ALA A 12 -30.87 -31.49 37.19
C ALA A 12 -29.63 -30.60 36.94
N GLY A 13 -28.64 -30.64 37.84
CA GLY A 13 -27.38 -29.90 37.69
C GLY A 13 -26.48 -30.42 36.57
N LEU A 14 -26.44 -31.74 36.34
CA LEU A 14 -25.63 -32.33 35.26
C LEU A 14 -26.14 -31.97 33.85
N SER A 15 -27.46 -31.75 33.68
CA SER A 15 -28.04 -31.42 32.37
C SER A 15 -27.65 -30.03 31.88
N LEU A 16 -27.33 -29.10 32.80
CA LEU A 16 -27.00 -27.71 32.48
C LEU A 16 -25.53 -27.53 32.03
N LEU A 17 -24.62 -28.43 32.42
CA LEU A 17 -23.21 -28.37 31.98
C LEU A 17 -22.96 -28.98 30.59
N ALA A 18 -23.89 -29.78 30.06
CA ALA A 18 -23.74 -30.39 28.74
C ALA A 18 -23.78 -29.36 27.58
N GLY A 19 -24.44 -28.22 27.79
CA GLY A 19 -24.61 -27.17 26.77
C GLY A 19 -23.37 -26.33 26.48
N CYS A 20 -22.33 -26.37 27.33
CA CYS A 20 -21.09 -25.61 27.11
C CYS A 20 -20.02 -26.40 26.32
N SER A 21 -20.20 -27.70 26.08
CA SER A 21 -19.28 -28.49 25.24
C SER A 21 -19.57 -28.40 23.74
N SER A 22 -20.72 -27.83 23.38
CA SER A 22 -21.23 -27.79 22.00
C SER A 22 -21.06 -26.43 21.34
N THR A 23 -20.01 -25.67 21.67
CA THR A 23 -19.59 -24.56 20.81
C THR A 23 -18.74 -25.17 19.70
N PRO A 24 -19.26 -25.36 18.48
CA PRO A 24 -18.39 -25.72 17.37
C PRO A 24 -17.31 -24.64 17.24
N PRO A 25 -16.04 -25.00 16.98
CA PRO A 25 -15.02 -24.00 16.66
C PRO A 25 -15.55 -23.16 15.51
N PRO A 26 -15.24 -21.84 15.45
CA PRO A 26 -15.72 -20.99 14.37
C PRO A 26 -15.38 -21.68 13.05
N ALA A 27 -16.41 -22.08 12.31
CA ALA A 27 -16.26 -22.80 11.07
C ALA A 27 -15.73 -21.81 10.03
N VAL A 28 -14.41 -21.64 9.97
CA VAL A 28 -13.76 -20.83 8.95
C VAL A 28 -13.89 -21.58 7.62
N ALA A 29 -14.93 -21.24 6.87
CA ALA A 29 -15.12 -21.74 5.52
C ALA A 29 -14.19 -20.99 4.57
N VAL A 30 -13.03 -21.57 4.27
CA VAL A 30 -12.13 -21.03 3.25
C VAL A 30 -12.77 -21.26 1.89
N ARG A 31 -13.16 -20.18 1.22
CA ARG A 31 -13.66 -20.20 -0.16
C ARG A 31 -12.68 -19.49 -1.06
N THR A 32 -12.28 -20.14 -2.14
CA THR A 32 -11.57 -19.49 -3.23
C THR A 32 -12.59 -18.76 -4.10
N VAL A 33 -12.48 -17.43 -4.14
CA VAL A 33 -13.30 -16.57 -5.00
C VAL A 33 -12.38 -16.01 -6.08
N GLU A 34 -12.76 -16.18 -7.34
CA GLU A 34 -12.07 -15.50 -8.44
C GLU A 34 -12.40 -14.01 -8.39
N VAL A 35 -11.38 -13.19 -8.18
CA VAL A 35 -11.50 -11.73 -8.18
C VAL A 35 -10.77 -11.21 -9.40
N VAL A 36 -11.52 -10.66 -10.35
CA VAL A 36 -10.92 -9.88 -11.44
C VAL A 36 -10.55 -8.52 -10.86
N ARG A 37 -9.24 -8.24 -10.78
CA ARG A 37 -8.71 -6.93 -10.39
C ARG A 37 -8.05 -6.30 -11.60
N GLU A 38 -8.44 -5.08 -11.92
CA GLU A 38 -7.68 -4.28 -12.88
C GLU A 38 -6.36 -3.86 -12.25
N VAL A 39 -5.26 -4.25 -12.89
CA VAL A 39 -3.90 -3.91 -12.48
C VAL A 39 -3.34 -2.92 -13.49
N GLN A 40 -2.66 -1.90 -12.98
CA GLN A 40 -2.01 -0.91 -13.84
C GLN A 40 -0.98 -1.60 -14.73
N ARG A 41 -1.06 -1.37 -16.04
CA ARG A 41 -0.13 -1.95 -17.01
C ARG A 41 1.25 -1.32 -16.79
N PRO A 42 2.32 -2.10 -16.57
CA PRO A 42 3.66 -1.54 -16.46
C PRO A 42 4.03 -0.82 -17.75
N CYS A 43 4.58 0.38 -17.62
CA CYS A 43 5.07 1.10 -18.79
C CYS A 43 6.39 0.47 -19.29
N PRO A 44 6.53 0.20 -20.60
CA PRO A 44 7.70 -0.50 -21.15
C PRO A 44 8.95 0.38 -21.30
N VAL A 45 8.95 1.61 -20.78
CA VAL A 45 10.13 2.51 -20.82
C VAL A 45 10.82 2.59 -19.47
N THR A 46 12.14 2.65 -19.51
CA THR A 46 12.97 2.95 -18.35
C THR A 46 12.82 4.44 -17.99
N PRO A 47 12.49 4.79 -16.74
CA PRO A 47 12.42 6.19 -16.32
C PRO A 47 13.77 6.90 -16.55
N PRO A 48 13.78 8.11 -17.12
CA PRO A 48 15.01 8.85 -17.31
C PRO A 48 15.64 9.21 -15.95
N PRO A 49 16.98 9.21 -15.84
CA PRO A 49 17.64 9.60 -14.61
C PRO A 49 17.37 11.07 -14.31
N ARG A 50 16.92 11.34 -13.09
CA ARG A 50 16.73 12.70 -12.58
C ARG A 50 18.09 13.36 -12.36
N PRO A 51 18.25 14.67 -12.66
CA PRO A 51 19.45 15.41 -12.28
C PRO A 51 19.72 15.29 -10.78
N ALA A 52 21.01 15.16 -10.43
CA ALA A 52 21.41 15.02 -9.04
C ALA A 52 20.99 16.25 -8.21
N PRO A 53 20.59 16.06 -6.94
CA PRO A 53 20.38 17.16 -6.02
C PRO A 53 21.64 18.04 -5.86
N LEU A 54 21.46 19.20 -5.23
CA LEU A 54 22.61 20.00 -4.81
C LEU A 54 23.25 19.36 -3.58
N ASP A 55 24.48 18.85 -3.72
CA ASP A 55 25.24 18.25 -2.61
C ASP A 55 25.95 19.29 -1.71
N ARG A 56 25.70 20.58 -1.95
CA ARG A 56 26.33 21.71 -1.25
C ARG A 56 25.27 22.67 -0.72
N PRO A 57 25.56 23.39 0.37
CA PRO A 57 24.68 24.46 0.85
C PRO A 57 24.51 25.53 -0.24
N LEU A 58 23.36 26.21 -0.18
CA LEU A 58 23.08 27.33 -1.07
C LEU A 58 24.08 28.45 -0.82
N LEU A 59 24.50 29.09 -1.91
CA LEU A 59 25.41 30.22 -1.87
C LEU A 59 24.69 31.44 -1.28
N ALA A 60 25.35 32.15 -0.38
CA ALA A 60 24.81 33.38 0.23
C ALA A 60 24.82 34.57 -0.74
N ASP A 61 25.74 34.56 -1.70
CA ASP A 61 25.79 35.57 -2.75
C ASP A 61 24.66 35.33 -3.77
N ALA A 62 23.83 36.35 -3.97
CA ALA A 62 22.64 36.25 -4.81
C ALA A 62 22.98 36.00 -6.29
N ALA A 63 24.05 36.61 -6.80
CA ALA A 63 24.45 36.44 -8.19
C ALA A 63 24.96 35.00 -8.45
N ALA A 64 25.79 34.49 -7.56
CA ALA A 64 26.29 33.12 -7.63
C ALA A 64 25.16 32.09 -7.42
N LEU A 65 24.21 32.37 -6.53
CA LEU A 65 23.02 31.54 -6.34
C LEU A 65 22.17 31.50 -7.62
N ALA A 66 21.90 32.66 -8.24
CA ALA A 66 21.14 32.74 -9.48
C ALA A 66 21.83 31.98 -10.62
N ALA A 67 23.15 32.10 -10.75
CA ALA A 67 23.92 31.34 -11.74
C ALA A 67 23.82 29.81 -11.52
N LEU A 68 23.92 29.36 -10.26
CA LEU A 68 23.76 27.96 -9.90
C LEU A 68 22.36 27.43 -10.23
N LEU A 69 21.32 28.17 -9.85
CA LEU A 69 19.93 27.78 -10.12
C LEU A 69 19.63 27.81 -11.62
N GLY A 70 20.15 28.79 -12.36
CA GLY A 70 20.04 28.85 -13.81
C GLY A 70 20.65 27.63 -14.50
N ALA A 71 21.84 27.20 -14.08
CA ALA A 71 22.47 25.99 -14.61
C ALA A 71 21.61 24.73 -14.32
N ARG A 72 21.05 24.60 -13.11
CA ARG A 72 20.16 23.48 -12.78
C ARG A 72 18.83 23.51 -13.52
N LEU A 73 18.28 24.71 -13.76
CA LEU A 73 17.09 24.88 -14.59
C LEU A 73 17.36 24.46 -16.03
N ALA A 74 18.54 24.75 -16.57
CA ALA A 74 18.92 24.31 -17.91
C ALA A 74 19.04 22.77 -18.02
N GLU A 75 19.55 22.07 -16.99
CA GLU A 75 19.56 20.59 -16.95
C GLU A 75 18.13 20.00 -16.95
N TRP A 76 17.18 20.71 -16.36
CA TRP A 76 15.78 20.30 -16.25
C TRP A 76 14.96 20.65 -17.51
N ALA A 77 14.94 21.92 -17.87
CA ALA A 77 14.04 22.50 -18.87
C ALA A 77 14.74 22.93 -20.16
N GLY A 78 16.07 22.76 -20.25
CA GLY A 78 16.78 22.98 -21.51
C GLY A 78 16.44 21.91 -22.56
N PRO A 79 16.76 22.16 -23.84
CA PRO A 79 16.53 21.20 -24.91
C PRO A 79 17.18 19.84 -24.63
N GLY A 80 16.40 18.77 -24.77
CA GLY A 80 16.82 17.41 -24.42
C GLY A 80 17.01 17.16 -22.93
N GLY A 81 16.63 18.11 -22.07
CA GLY A 81 16.73 18.06 -20.62
C GLY A 81 15.80 17.01 -19.98
N TYR A 82 15.84 16.92 -18.66
CA TYR A 82 15.03 15.91 -17.95
C TYR A 82 13.53 16.05 -18.23
N GLY A 83 13.00 17.28 -18.29
CA GLY A 83 11.57 17.54 -18.52
C GLY A 83 11.08 16.92 -19.82
N GLU A 84 11.74 17.23 -20.94
CA GLU A 84 11.38 16.67 -22.25
C GLU A 84 11.48 15.14 -22.28
N ARG A 85 12.54 14.57 -21.69
CA ARG A 85 12.69 13.09 -21.63
C ARG A 85 11.61 12.44 -20.77
N ALA A 86 11.24 13.08 -19.66
CA ALA A 86 10.18 12.59 -18.79
C ALA A 86 8.81 12.67 -19.48
N ASP A 87 8.51 13.79 -20.14
CA ASP A 87 7.28 13.96 -20.91
C ASP A 87 7.19 12.97 -22.08
N ALA A 88 8.29 12.76 -22.81
CA ALA A 88 8.35 11.76 -23.87
C ALA A 88 8.09 10.34 -23.33
N ALA A 89 8.68 9.99 -22.17
CA ALA A 89 8.41 8.71 -21.52
C ALA A 89 6.93 8.59 -21.12
N LEU A 90 6.34 9.63 -20.54
CA LEU A 90 4.94 9.66 -20.16
C LEU A 90 4.01 9.51 -21.37
N MET A 91 4.29 10.20 -22.47
CA MET A 91 3.51 10.10 -23.72
C MET A 91 3.47 8.67 -24.27
N LEU A 92 4.58 7.93 -24.16
CA LEU A 92 4.63 6.51 -24.50
C LEU A 92 3.82 5.64 -23.54
N CYS A 93 3.80 5.98 -22.25
CA CYS A 93 3.06 5.25 -21.22
C CYS A 93 1.54 5.48 -21.26
N THR A 94 1.11 6.70 -21.57
CA THR A 94 -0.30 7.11 -21.51
C THR A 94 -1.00 7.04 -22.87
N GLY A 95 -0.27 6.69 -23.93
CA GLY A 95 -0.81 6.54 -25.27
C GLY A 95 -1.23 7.87 -25.87
N GLY A 96 -0.33 8.86 -25.79
CA GLY A 96 -0.47 10.25 -26.23
C GLY A 96 -1.67 10.50 -27.14
N ARG A 97 -2.75 10.98 -26.53
CA ARG A 97 -4.00 11.28 -27.20
C ARG A 97 -4.22 12.78 -27.22
#